data_AF-A0A9D9FJZ6-F1
#
_entry.id   AF-A0A9D9FJZ6-F1
#
_cell.length_a   1.000
_cell.length_b   1.000
_cell.length_c   1.000
_cell.angle_alpha   90.00
_cell.angle_beta   90.00
_cell.angle_gamma   90.00
#
_symmetry.space_group_name_H-M   'P 1'
#
loop_
_entity.id
_entity.type
_entity.pdbx_description
1 polymer ?
#
loop_
_entity_poly.entity_id
_entity_poly.type
_entity_poly.pdbx_seq_one_letter_code
_entity_poly.pdbx_strand_id
1 'polypeptide(L)'
;MSSIERMDMDTARSQQKQVATAIHLLAMILLCFAVVGAMNAASHRARVQDENLAVMAIASRYLTASEREDAYNPDPISMGALQLVADRQDGVRLESRPLSMLRTFEFEHFELASDQARELNCLSEAIYYEARSERQEGQLAVAQVVMNRKDHPAYPDSICGVVYQGSERRTGCQFTFTCDGSLERGARGRAWTRSQEVALHVFMGFRRDITRRATHYHTTAVDPHWNDSLVRTRRIGTHIFYRNPTRRERLAGVVTDRDA
;
A
#
# COMPACT_ATOMS: atom_id res chain seq x y z
N MET A 1 48.43 4.88 -62.52
CA MET A 1 47.59 5.48 -61.46
C MET A 1 48.10 6.88 -61.19
N SER A 2 47.30 7.86 -61.60
CA SER A 2 47.64 9.29 -61.55
C SER A 2 47.66 9.78 -60.09
N SER A 3 48.51 10.75 -59.77
CA SER A 3 48.56 11.38 -58.42
C SER A 3 47.20 11.90 -57.95
N ILE A 4 46.27 12.17 -58.88
CA ILE A 4 44.90 12.63 -58.60
C ILE A 4 44.05 11.51 -57.97
N GLU A 5 44.13 10.26 -58.45
CA GLU A 5 43.38 9.13 -57.89
C GLU A 5 43.86 8.75 -56.49
N ARG A 6 45.16 8.92 -56.23
CA ARG A 6 45.74 8.61 -54.91
C ARG A 6 45.32 9.65 -53.86
N MET A 7 45.21 10.92 -54.26
CA MET A 7 44.76 12.01 -53.38
C MET A 7 43.29 11.87 -52.99
N ASP A 8 42.42 11.47 -53.92
CA ASP A 8 40.98 11.26 -53.67
C ASP A 8 40.71 10.12 -52.66
N MET A 9 41.46 9.02 -52.79
CA MET A 9 41.35 7.85 -51.93
C MET A 9 41.80 8.12 -50.48
N ASP A 10 42.76 9.03 -50.28
CA ASP A 10 43.22 9.45 -48.96
C ASP A 10 42.21 10.38 -48.27
N THR A 11 41.53 11.27 -49.01
CA THR A 11 40.41 12.07 -48.50
C THR A 11 39.22 11.21 -48.07
N ALA A 12 38.86 10.19 -48.85
CA ALA A 12 37.77 9.27 -48.52
C ALA A 12 38.07 8.47 -47.24
N ARG A 13 39.31 7.97 -47.07
CA ARG A 13 39.74 7.30 -45.84
C ARG A 13 39.77 8.24 -44.63
N SER A 14 40.15 9.50 -44.83
CA SER A 14 40.12 10.53 -43.78
C SER A 14 38.69 10.82 -43.32
N GLN A 15 37.76 11.02 -44.26
CA GLN A 15 36.34 11.21 -43.96
C GLN A 15 35.74 9.99 -43.25
N GLN A 16 36.05 8.78 -43.70
CA GLN A 16 35.56 7.55 -43.05
C GLN A 16 36.04 7.43 -41.60
N LYS A 17 37.30 7.80 -41.32
CA LYS A 17 37.83 7.85 -39.95
C LYS A 17 37.11 8.90 -39.10
N GLN A 18 36.86 10.09 -39.64
CA GLN A 18 36.15 11.17 -38.94
C GLN A 18 34.70 10.80 -38.61
N VAL A 19 33.99 10.13 -39.53
CA VAL A 19 32.63 9.64 -39.28
C VAL A 19 32.63 8.54 -38.22
N ALA A 20 33.57 7.61 -38.26
CA ALA A 20 33.69 6.56 -37.26
C ALA A 20 34.00 7.12 -35.86
N THR A 21 34.91 8.09 -35.75
CA THR A 21 35.21 8.73 -34.46
C THR A 21 34.02 9.54 -33.94
N ALA A 22 33.28 10.24 -34.80
CA ALA A 22 32.07 10.95 -34.42
C ALA A 22 30.97 10.00 -33.90
N ILE A 23 30.76 8.86 -34.56
CA ILE A 23 29.80 7.84 -34.10
C ILE A 23 30.21 7.27 -32.74
N HIS A 24 31.50 6.94 -32.55
CA HIS A 24 31.98 6.44 -31.26
C HIS A 24 31.84 7.48 -30.14
N LEU A 25 32.15 8.75 -30.40
CA LEU A 25 31.96 9.84 -29.44
C LEU A 25 30.48 10.00 -29.07
N LEU A 26 29.57 9.97 -30.06
CA LEU A 26 28.13 10.07 -29.81
C LEU A 26 27.62 8.89 -28.99
N ALA A 27 28.06 7.67 -29.30
CA ALA A 27 27.70 6.46 -28.56
C ALA A 27 28.19 6.52 -27.10
N MET A 28 29.43 6.99 -26.88
CA MET A 28 29.97 7.18 -25.53
C MET A 28 29.18 8.24 -24.74
N ILE A 29 28.83 9.36 -25.38
CA ILE A 29 28.02 10.41 -24.76
C ILE A 29 26.63 9.87 -24.37
N LEU A 30 25.95 9.16 -25.26
CA LEU A 30 24.64 8.55 -24.98
C LEU A 30 24.71 7.52 -23.85
N LEU A 31 25.76 6.70 -23.83
CA LEU A 31 26.01 5.74 -22.75
C LEU A 31 26.20 6.47 -21.41
N CYS A 32 27.01 7.54 -21.38
CA CYS A 32 27.19 8.36 -20.18
C CYS A 32 25.86 8.94 -19.67
N PHE A 33 25.04 9.51 -20.55
CA PHE A 33 23.72 10.04 -20.16
C PHE A 33 22.79 8.94 -19.62
N ALA A 34 22.78 7.76 -20.24
CA ALA A 34 21.98 6.62 -19.77
C ALA A 34 22.43 6.15 -18.37
N VAL A 35 23.74 6.05 -18.14
CA VAL A 35 24.30 5.65 -16.83
C VAL A 35 23.98 6.69 -15.76
N VAL A 36 24.20 7.98 -16.03
CA VAL A 36 23.88 9.06 -15.07
C VAL A 36 22.38 9.10 -14.77
N GLY A 37 21.53 8.93 -15.78
CA GLY A 37 20.08 8.85 -15.59
C GLY A 37 19.66 7.67 -14.72
N ALA A 38 20.24 6.49 -14.95
CA ALA A 38 19.98 5.30 -14.14
C ALA A 38 20.44 5.47 -12.69
N MET A 39 21.63 6.06 -12.47
CA MET A 39 22.15 6.35 -11.13
C MET A 39 21.27 7.36 -10.38
N ASN A 40 20.81 8.42 -11.03
CA ASN A 40 19.90 9.40 -10.43
C ASN A 40 18.53 8.80 -10.08
N ALA A 41 17.99 7.94 -10.94
CA ALA A 41 16.74 7.24 -10.65
C ALA A 41 16.90 6.26 -9.47
N ALA A 42 18.04 5.56 -9.41
CA ALA A 42 18.35 4.66 -8.30
C ALA A 42 18.55 5.42 -6.98
N SER A 43 19.27 6.54 -7.00
CA SER A 43 19.50 7.37 -5.80
C SER A 43 18.20 8.00 -5.31
N HIS A 44 17.34 8.48 -6.21
CA HIS A 44 16.02 8.99 -5.85
C HIS A 44 15.16 7.90 -5.20
N ARG A 45 15.11 6.69 -5.76
CA ARG A 45 14.38 5.56 -5.16
C ARG A 45 14.94 5.18 -3.79
N ALA A 46 16.26 5.13 -3.65
CA ALA A 46 16.91 4.83 -2.37
C ALA A 46 16.58 5.88 -1.30
N ARG A 47 16.62 7.17 -1.66
CA ARG A 47 16.29 8.27 -0.75
C ARG A 47 14.83 8.23 -0.29
N VAL A 48 13.89 8.02 -1.22
CA VAL A 48 12.46 7.90 -0.88
C VAL A 48 12.20 6.69 0.01
N GLN A 49 12.90 5.56 -0.21
CA GLN A 49 12.78 4.39 0.67
C GLN A 49 13.34 4.67 2.07
N ASP A 50 14.46 5.37 2.18
CA ASP A 50 15.07 5.71 3.46
C ASP A 50 14.22 6.70 4.26
N GLU A 51 13.67 7.73 3.60
CA GLU A 51 12.73 8.68 4.21
C GLU A 51 11.45 8.00 4.71
N ASN A 52 10.88 7.07 3.92
CA ASN A 52 9.70 6.30 4.34
C ASN A 52 10.02 5.37 5.54
N LEU A 53 11.18 4.72 5.54
CA LEU A 53 11.62 3.87 6.65
C LEU A 53 11.84 4.70 7.92
N ALA A 54 12.40 5.90 7.81
CA ALA A 54 12.60 6.81 8.93
C ALA A 54 11.26 7.27 9.55
N VAL A 55 10.29 7.65 8.70
CA VAL A 55 8.95 8.05 9.16
C VAL A 55 8.23 6.88 9.83
N MET A 56 8.30 5.67 9.26
CA MET A 56 7.71 4.48 9.86
C MET A 56 8.41 4.07 11.16
N ALA A 57 9.73 4.23 11.26
CA ALA A 57 10.47 3.96 12.49
C ALA A 57 10.13 4.95 13.61
N ILE A 58 9.90 6.22 13.29
CA ILE A 58 9.40 7.22 14.25
C ILE A 58 8.01 6.80 14.72
N ALA A 59 7.08 6.56 13.79
CA ALA A 59 5.71 6.13 14.13
C ALA A 59 5.70 4.86 15.01
N SER A 60 6.50 3.85 14.67
CA SER A 60 6.61 2.61 15.44
C SER A 60 7.15 2.82 16.86
N ARG A 61 8.16 3.69 17.06
CA ARG A 61 8.67 4.00 18.42
C ARG A 61 7.64 4.72 19.29
N TYR A 62 6.81 5.58 18.71
CA TYR A 62 5.77 6.26 19.45
C TYR A 62 4.62 5.32 19.82
N LEU A 63 4.26 4.40 18.93
CA LEU A 63 3.25 3.37 19.21
C LEU A 63 3.71 2.41 20.32
N THR A 64 4.96 1.93 20.29
CA THR A 64 5.49 1.03 21.33
C THR A 64 5.81 1.75 22.66
N ALA A 65 6.07 3.06 22.64
CA ALA A 65 6.18 3.85 23.85
C ALA A 65 4.84 3.97 24.61
N SER A 66 3.70 3.86 23.91
CA SER A 66 2.37 3.87 24.53
C SER A 66 2.03 2.58 25.29
N GLU A 67 2.77 1.48 25.05
CA GLU A 67 2.62 0.22 25.79
C GLU A 67 3.33 0.25 27.15
N ARG A 68 4.12 1.29 27.45
CA ARG A 68 4.67 1.54 28.80
C ARG A 68 3.66 2.35 29.60
N GLU A 69 2.77 1.64 30.30
CA GLU A 69 2.07 2.16 31.47
C GLU A 69 3.10 2.79 32.42
N ASP A 70 3.26 4.13 32.37
CA ASP A 70 3.80 5.02 33.42
C ASP A 70 4.03 6.42 32.82
N ALA A 71 2.99 7.05 32.29
CA ALA A 71 3.02 8.47 31.93
C ALA A 71 2.41 9.29 33.07
N TYR A 72 3.27 9.65 34.02
CA TYR A 72 3.15 10.78 34.94
C TYR A 72 2.11 11.82 34.48
N ASN A 73 1.04 12.00 35.27
CA ASN A 73 0.02 13.04 35.11
C ASN A 73 0.26 14.19 36.10
N PRO A 74 1.13 15.17 35.81
CA PRO A 74 1.08 16.45 36.48
C PRO A 74 0.02 17.31 35.79
N ASP A 75 -0.92 17.85 36.56
CA ASP A 75 -1.79 18.93 36.06
C ASP A 75 -0.90 20.05 35.50
N PRO A 76 -1.08 20.47 34.23
CA PRO A 76 -0.21 21.47 33.64
C PRO A 76 -0.57 22.86 34.16
N ILE A 77 0.42 23.58 34.70
CA ILE A 77 0.35 25.03 34.85
C ILE A 77 0.31 25.63 33.44
N SER A 78 -0.84 26.22 33.08
CA SER A 78 -1.07 26.81 31.75
C SER A 78 -0.69 28.30 31.74
N MET A 79 0.27 28.69 30.91
CA MET A 79 0.56 30.11 30.62
C MET A 79 0.31 30.39 29.14
N GLY A 80 -0.71 31.20 28.82
CA GLY A 80 -1.03 31.60 27.46
C GLY A 80 0.06 32.47 26.83
N ALA A 81 0.19 32.44 25.50
CA ALA A 81 1.07 33.35 24.78
C ALA A 81 0.34 34.70 24.57
N LEU A 82 0.96 35.79 25.01
CA LEU A 82 0.48 37.14 24.75
C LEU A 82 1.11 37.66 23.46
N GLN A 83 0.28 38.11 22.52
CA GLN A 83 0.73 38.70 21.27
C GLN A 83 0.27 40.17 21.21
N LEU A 84 1.21 41.10 20.99
CA LEU A 84 0.86 42.48 20.67
C LEU A 84 0.51 42.58 19.19
N VAL A 85 -0.71 43.01 18.90
CA VAL A 85 -1.20 43.25 17.53
C VAL A 85 -1.49 44.74 17.41
N ALA A 86 -0.90 45.40 16.42
CA ALA A 86 -1.14 46.81 16.14
C ALA A 86 -2.00 46.96 14.89
N ASP A 87 -3.12 47.66 15.03
CA ASP A 87 -4.03 47.98 13.94
C ASP A 87 -4.17 49.51 13.77
N ARG A 88 -4.38 49.96 12.52
CA ARG A 88 -4.41 51.39 12.17
C ARG A 88 -5.67 52.12 12.63
N GLN A 89 -6.79 51.42 12.76
CA GLN A 89 -8.04 52.00 13.28
C GLN A 89 -8.16 51.83 14.80
N ASP A 90 -7.53 50.78 15.33
CA ASP A 90 -7.81 50.27 16.66
C ASP A 90 -6.64 50.35 17.67
N GLY A 91 -5.47 50.81 17.21
CA GLY A 91 -4.28 50.98 18.05
C GLY A 91 -3.57 49.66 18.39
N VAL A 92 -2.82 49.66 19.50
CA VAL A 92 -2.09 48.48 19.99
C VAL A 92 -2.99 47.67 20.91
N ARG A 93 -3.25 46.42 20.55
CA ARG A 93 -4.06 45.47 21.30
C ARG A 93 -3.22 44.29 21.77
N LEU A 94 -3.56 43.79 22.94
CA LEU A 94 -2.99 42.56 23.48
C LEU A 94 -3.96 41.42 23.17
N GLU A 95 -3.57 40.51 22.28
CA GLU A 95 -4.32 39.29 22.02
C GLU A 95 -3.75 38.15 22.87
N SER A 96 -4.62 37.51 23.67
CA SER A 96 -4.28 36.25 24.32
C SER A 96 -4.48 35.10 23.34
N ARG A 97 -3.42 34.38 22.99
CA ARG A 97 -3.53 33.10 22.28
C ARG A 97 -3.56 31.97 23.30
N PRO A 98 -4.70 31.28 23.47
CA PRO A 98 -4.75 30.14 24.38
C PRO A 98 -3.83 29.04 23.87
N LEU A 99 -3.14 28.34 24.78
CA LEU A 99 -2.25 27.23 24.44
C LEU A 99 -2.94 26.11 23.64
N SER A 100 -4.26 25.99 23.73
CA SER A 100 -5.06 25.08 22.89
C SER A 100 -4.87 25.34 21.40
N MET A 101 -4.63 26.58 20.96
CA MET A 101 -4.33 26.90 19.56
C MET A 101 -2.93 26.45 19.12
N LEU A 102 -2.04 26.13 20.06
CA LEU A 102 -0.71 25.58 19.78
C LEU A 102 -0.68 24.04 19.91
N ARG A 103 -1.79 23.42 20.34
CA ARG A 103 -1.88 21.98 20.49
C ARG A 103 -2.18 21.34 19.13
N THR A 104 -1.12 20.90 18.45
CA THR A 104 -1.25 20.28 17.11
C THR A 104 -1.75 18.83 17.16
N PHE A 105 -1.65 18.16 18.31
CA PHE A 105 -2.08 16.77 18.51
C PHE A 105 -2.76 16.60 19.86
N GLU A 106 -3.89 15.90 19.88
CA GLU A 106 -4.63 15.53 21.08
C GLU A 106 -4.54 14.03 21.33
N PHE A 107 -4.81 13.58 22.55
CA PHE A 107 -4.78 12.17 22.93
C PHE A 107 -5.61 11.29 21.98
N GLU A 108 -6.80 11.76 21.59
CA GLU A 108 -7.69 11.09 20.62
C GLU A 108 -7.04 10.85 19.25
N HIS A 109 -6.13 11.72 18.81
CA HIS A 109 -5.40 11.53 17.55
C HIS A 109 -4.41 10.37 17.65
N PHE A 110 -3.84 10.12 18.83
CA PHE A 110 -2.93 8.99 19.05
C PHE A 110 -3.70 7.67 19.11
N GLU A 111 -4.87 7.63 19.77
CA GLU A 111 -5.73 6.45 19.77
C GLU A 111 -6.19 6.11 18.35
N LEU A 112 -6.65 7.10 17.58
CA LEU A 112 -7.02 6.91 16.19
C LEU A 112 -5.85 6.37 15.35
N ALA A 113 -4.65 6.94 15.51
CA ALA A 113 -3.46 6.48 14.79
C ALA A 113 -3.05 5.05 15.17
N SER A 114 -3.15 4.70 16.46
CA SER A 114 -2.88 3.35 16.97
C SER A 114 -3.88 2.34 16.41
N ASP A 115 -5.17 2.67 16.44
CA ASP A 115 -6.23 1.86 15.85
C ASP A 115 -6.00 1.67 14.35
N GLN A 116 -5.74 2.73 13.60
CA GLN A 116 -5.45 2.63 12.16
C GLN A 116 -4.21 1.78 11.87
N ALA A 117 -3.16 1.90 12.68
CA ALA A 117 -1.96 1.07 12.55
C ALA A 117 -2.27 -0.43 12.79
N ARG A 118 -3.10 -0.73 13.79
CA ARG A 118 -3.57 -2.09 14.08
C ARG A 118 -4.40 -2.65 12.92
N GLU A 119 -5.37 -1.89 12.42
CA GLU A 119 -6.22 -2.26 11.28
C GLU A 119 -5.39 -2.51 10.01
N LEU A 120 -4.39 -1.66 9.75
CA LEU A 120 -3.46 -1.82 8.63
C LEU A 120 -2.58 -3.06 8.77
N ASN A 121 -2.14 -3.39 9.98
CA ASN A 121 -1.38 -4.62 10.23
C ASN A 121 -2.23 -5.86 9.95
N CYS A 122 -3.47 -5.93 10.46
CA CYS A 122 -4.40 -7.03 10.17
C CYS A 122 -4.64 -7.21 8.67
N LEU A 123 -4.83 -6.10 7.93
CA LEU A 123 -4.99 -6.15 6.47
C LEU A 123 -3.72 -6.69 5.78
N SER A 124 -2.54 -6.27 6.24
CA SER A 124 -1.25 -6.71 5.72
C SER A 124 -1.04 -8.21 5.94
N GLU A 125 -1.39 -8.71 7.12
CA GLU A 125 -1.33 -10.14 7.47
C GLU A 125 -2.23 -10.97 6.54
N ALA A 126 -3.48 -10.54 6.35
CA ALA A 126 -4.40 -11.21 5.44
C ALA A 126 -3.83 -11.29 4.02
N ILE A 127 -3.31 -10.19 3.47
CA ILE A 127 -2.70 -10.19 2.14
C ILE A 127 -1.48 -11.12 2.08
N TYR A 128 -0.63 -11.10 3.10
CA TYR A 128 0.59 -11.89 3.13
C TYR A 128 0.29 -13.38 3.16
N TYR A 129 -0.56 -13.83 4.08
CA TYR A 129 -0.81 -15.26 4.26
C TYR A 129 -1.67 -15.84 3.13
N GLU A 130 -2.55 -15.05 2.54
CA GLU A 130 -3.47 -15.51 1.49
C GLU A 130 -2.89 -15.33 0.07
N ALA A 131 -2.05 -14.31 -0.15
CA ALA A 131 -1.69 -13.89 -1.50
C ALA A 131 -0.22 -13.46 -1.69
N ARG A 132 0.70 -13.74 -0.75
CA ARG A 132 2.13 -13.36 -0.92
C ARG A 132 2.79 -13.85 -2.21
N SER A 133 2.34 -14.99 -2.73
CA SER A 133 2.83 -15.63 -3.96
C SER A 133 2.09 -15.17 -5.21
N GLU A 134 1.00 -14.42 -5.06
CA GLU A 134 0.24 -13.86 -6.18
C GLU A 134 0.91 -12.59 -6.71
N ARG A 135 0.55 -12.24 -7.95
CA ARG A 135 0.85 -10.91 -8.51
C ARG A 135 0.13 -9.83 -7.69
N GLN A 136 0.57 -8.58 -7.83
CA GLN A 136 -0.02 -7.44 -7.12
C GLN A 136 -1.56 -7.35 -7.29
N GLU A 137 -2.09 -7.70 -8.46
CA GLU A 137 -3.55 -7.75 -8.70
C GLU A 137 -4.27 -8.76 -7.78
N GLY A 138 -3.68 -9.93 -7.51
CA GLY A 138 -4.25 -10.93 -6.60
C GLY A 138 -4.20 -10.47 -5.14
N GLN A 139 -3.11 -9.81 -4.73
CA GLN A 139 -2.99 -9.20 -3.41
C GLN A 139 -4.03 -8.09 -3.19
N LEU A 140 -4.21 -7.22 -4.20
CA LEU A 140 -5.26 -6.20 -4.20
C LEU A 140 -6.65 -6.83 -4.11
N ALA A 141 -6.89 -7.95 -4.80
CA ALA A 141 -8.17 -8.63 -4.81
C ALA A 141 -8.55 -9.21 -3.43
N VAL A 142 -7.59 -9.84 -2.72
CA VAL A 142 -7.80 -10.30 -1.34
C VAL A 142 -8.07 -9.12 -0.40
N ALA A 143 -7.28 -8.06 -0.50
CA ALA A 143 -7.49 -6.84 0.29
C ALA A 143 -8.88 -6.24 0.05
N GLN A 144 -9.36 -6.24 -1.19
CA GLN A 144 -10.70 -5.78 -1.53
C GLN A 144 -11.80 -6.65 -0.90
N VAL A 145 -11.62 -7.97 -0.83
CA VAL A 145 -12.59 -8.85 -0.16
C VAL A 145 -12.70 -8.48 1.33
N VAL A 146 -11.57 -8.24 2.00
CA VAL A 146 -11.56 -7.82 3.41
C VAL A 146 -12.31 -6.49 3.58
N MET A 147 -12.01 -5.50 2.74
CA MET A 147 -12.71 -4.21 2.78
C MET A 147 -14.20 -4.33 2.44
N ASN A 148 -14.56 -5.14 1.45
CA ASN A 148 -15.96 -5.36 1.07
C ASN A 148 -16.75 -6.03 2.19
N ARG A 149 -16.11 -6.91 2.97
CA ARG A 149 -16.72 -7.49 4.18
C ARG A 149 -16.90 -6.43 5.25
N LYS A 150 -15.84 -5.69 5.59
CA LYS A 150 -15.89 -4.59 6.57
C LYS A 150 -17.02 -3.59 6.25
N ASP A 151 -17.19 -3.28 4.97
CA ASP A 151 -18.19 -2.31 4.49
C ASP A 151 -19.61 -2.94 4.38
N HIS A 152 -19.78 -4.24 4.64
CA HIS A 152 -21.05 -4.94 4.47
C HIS A 152 -21.66 -5.33 5.84
N PRO A 153 -22.96 -5.03 6.10
CA PRO A 153 -23.62 -5.24 7.42
C PRO A 153 -23.70 -6.68 7.95
N ALA A 154 -23.22 -7.67 7.19
CA ALA A 154 -23.26 -9.08 7.55
C ALA A 154 -21.94 -9.58 8.16
N TYR A 155 -20.93 -8.71 8.20
CA TYR A 155 -19.61 -9.00 8.72
C TYR A 155 -19.25 -7.96 9.79
N PRO A 156 -18.17 -8.20 10.57
CA PRO A 156 -17.62 -7.20 11.48
C PRO A 156 -17.28 -5.90 10.75
N ASP A 157 -17.39 -4.77 11.46
CA ASP A 157 -17.22 -3.41 10.94
C ASP A 157 -15.76 -2.89 11.00
N SER A 158 -14.84 -3.72 11.50
CA SER A 158 -13.39 -3.50 11.50
C SER A 158 -12.64 -4.50 10.61
N ILE A 159 -11.50 -4.10 10.06
CA ILE A 159 -10.61 -4.97 9.28
C ILE A 159 -10.11 -6.11 10.16
N CYS A 160 -9.62 -5.80 11.36
CA CYS A 160 -9.17 -6.84 12.28
C CYS A 160 -10.31 -7.79 12.66
N GLY A 161 -11.52 -7.28 12.88
CA GLY A 161 -12.70 -8.10 13.14
C GLY A 161 -13.02 -9.06 11.99
N VAL A 162 -12.88 -8.63 10.73
CA VAL A 162 -13.06 -9.49 9.55
C VAL A 162 -11.94 -10.51 9.43
N VAL A 163 -10.69 -10.12 9.62
CA VAL A 163 -9.50 -10.97 9.44
C VAL A 163 -9.45 -12.07 10.51
N TYR A 164 -9.75 -11.74 11.75
CA TYR A 164 -9.74 -12.66 12.88
C TYR A 164 -11.10 -13.29 13.18
N GLN A 165 -12.07 -13.14 12.27
CA GLN A 165 -13.41 -13.66 12.48
C GLN A 165 -13.40 -15.18 12.70
N GLY A 166 -13.87 -15.61 13.87
CA GLY A 166 -13.96 -17.02 14.25
C GLY A 166 -12.64 -17.63 14.74
N SER A 167 -11.57 -16.84 14.86
CA SER A 167 -10.29 -17.32 15.39
C SER A 167 -10.38 -17.86 16.82
N GLU A 168 -11.35 -17.37 17.58
CA GLU A 168 -11.69 -17.79 18.94
C GLU A 168 -12.55 -19.08 18.99
N ARG A 169 -13.06 -19.56 17.85
CA ARG A 169 -14.04 -20.64 17.78
C ARG A 169 -13.38 -21.98 17.44
N ARG A 170 -13.92 -23.05 18.00
CA ARG A 170 -13.55 -24.43 17.63
C ARG A 170 -14.09 -24.86 16.26
N THR A 171 -15.08 -24.13 15.74
CA THR A 171 -15.80 -24.48 14.49
C THR A 171 -15.03 -24.10 13.22
N GLY A 172 -13.89 -23.42 13.36
CA GLY A 172 -13.05 -22.98 12.24
C GLY A 172 -13.00 -21.47 12.08
N CYS A 173 -12.04 -21.04 11.27
CA CYS A 173 -11.60 -19.65 11.17
C CYS A 173 -11.83 -19.14 9.76
N GLN A 174 -12.21 -17.86 9.64
CA GLN A 174 -12.49 -17.27 8.34
C GLN A 174 -11.25 -17.22 7.45
N PHE A 175 -10.09 -16.90 8.02
CA PHE A 175 -8.79 -17.01 7.39
C PHE A 175 -8.00 -18.08 8.13
N THR A 176 -7.50 -19.09 7.43
CA THR A 176 -6.94 -20.28 8.09
C THR A 176 -5.66 -19.96 8.86
N PHE A 177 -4.91 -18.94 8.40
CA PHE A 177 -3.63 -18.54 9.02
C PHE A 177 -3.78 -18.05 10.47
N THR A 178 -4.99 -17.64 10.89
CA THR A 178 -5.25 -17.20 12.27
C THR A 178 -5.35 -18.36 13.24
N CYS A 179 -5.39 -19.61 12.75
CA CYS A 179 -5.65 -20.80 13.56
C CYS A 179 -4.75 -21.99 13.26
N ASP A 180 -3.97 -21.95 12.18
CA ASP A 180 -3.08 -23.03 11.76
C ASP A 180 -1.63 -22.89 12.26
N GLY A 181 -1.37 -21.93 13.15
CA GLY A 181 -0.03 -21.61 13.67
C GLY A 181 0.83 -20.76 12.72
N SER A 182 0.29 -20.30 11.59
CA SER A 182 1.06 -19.48 10.62
C SER A 182 1.61 -18.18 11.19
N LEU A 183 0.91 -17.59 12.16
CA LEU A 183 1.33 -16.37 12.85
C LEU A 183 2.63 -16.57 13.63
N GLU A 184 2.89 -17.76 14.18
CA GLU A 184 4.12 -18.07 14.93
C GLU A 184 5.37 -17.97 14.06
N ARG A 185 5.24 -18.22 12.75
CA ARG A 185 6.36 -18.12 11.79
C ARG A 185 6.76 -16.67 11.48
N GLY A 186 5.86 -15.72 11.73
CA GLY A 186 6.03 -14.30 11.43
C GLY A 186 6.07 -13.97 9.93
N ALA A 187 5.40 -12.89 9.55
CA ALA A 187 5.53 -12.33 8.21
C ALA A 187 6.88 -11.61 8.06
N ARG A 188 7.61 -11.86 6.96
CA ARG A 188 8.96 -11.32 6.77
C ARG A 188 9.40 -11.18 5.32
N GLY A 189 10.44 -10.36 5.12
CA GLY A 189 11.12 -10.19 3.84
C GLY A 189 10.29 -9.43 2.79
N ARG A 190 10.73 -9.50 1.53
CA ARG A 190 10.14 -8.69 0.44
C ARG A 190 8.65 -8.92 0.24
N ALA A 191 8.16 -10.13 0.49
CA ALA A 191 6.72 -10.40 0.35
C ALA A 191 5.89 -9.71 1.43
N TRP A 192 6.43 -9.57 2.65
CA TRP A 192 5.78 -8.82 3.71
C TRP A 192 5.72 -7.33 3.39
N THR A 193 6.85 -6.73 3.00
CA THR A 193 6.89 -5.32 2.57
C THR A 193 5.88 -5.02 1.47
N ARG A 194 5.79 -5.89 0.44
CA ARG A 194 4.78 -5.73 -0.61
C ARG A 194 3.35 -5.83 -0.08
N SER A 195 3.10 -6.71 0.88
CA SER A 195 1.77 -6.87 1.47
C SER A 195 1.36 -5.61 2.25
N GLN A 196 2.30 -4.99 2.98
CA GLN A 196 2.11 -3.72 3.67
C GLN A 196 1.84 -2.56 2.69
N GLU A 197 2.60 -2.48 1.59
CA GLU A 197 2.38 -1.46 0.55
C GLU A 197 0.98 -1.59 -0.09
N VAL A 198 0.55 -2.82 -0.40
CA VAL A 198 -0.78 -3.09 -0.96
C VAL A 198 -1.87 -2.78 0.07
N ALA A 199 -1.68 -3.18 1.34
CA ALA A 199 -2.60 -2.87 2.42
C ALA A 199 -2.81 -1.37 2.54
N LEU A 200 -1.71 -0.60 2.59
CA LEU A 200 -1.75 0.86 2.71
C LEU A 200 -2.48 1.49 1.52
N HIS A 201 -2.18 1.05 0.30
CA HIS A 201 -2.84 1.51 -0.91
C HIS A 201 -4.36 1.32 -0.87
N VAL A 202 -4.82 0.15 -0.42
CA VAL A 202 -6.26 -0.17 -0.31
C VAL A 202 -6.91 0.57 0.86
N PHE A 203 -6.20 0.67 1.99
CA PHE A 203 -6.66 1.36 3.20
C PHE A 203 -6.92 2.84 2.95
N MET A 204 -6.07 3.51 2.17
CA MET A 204 -6.26 4.91 1.75
C MET A 204 -7.43 5.11 0.76
N GLY A 205 -8.15 4.06 0.37
CA GLY A 205 -9.30 4.14 -0.53
C GLY A 205 -8.95 4.18 -2.01
N PHE A 206 -7.68 4.06 -2.40
CA PHE A 206 -7.24 4.08 -3.80
C PHE A 206 -7.50 2.75 -4.52
N ARG A 207 -8.75 2.27 -4.54
CA ARG A 207 -9.11 0.98 -5.14
C ARG A 207 -10.12 1.11 -6.26
N ARG A 208 -9.74 0.73 -7.48
CA ARG A 208 -10.73 0.35 -8.51
C ARG A 208 -11.25 -1.04 -8.15
N ASP A 209 -12.56 -1.22 -8.10
CA ASP A 209 -13.14 -2.54 -7.81
C ASP A 209 -12.80 -3.52 -8.94
N ILE A 210 -11.85 -4.43 -8.68
CA ILE A 210 -11.42 -5.45 -9.63
C ILE A 210 -12.12 -6.78 -9.38
N THR A 211 -12.70 -6.96 -8.20
CA THR A 211 -13.38 -8.19 -7.79
C THR A 211 -14.88 -8.15 -8.04
N ARG A 212 -15.43 -7.00 -8.48
CA ARG A 212 -16.87 -6.77 -8.65
C ARG A 212 -17.64 -7.02 -7.35
N ARG A 213 -17.18 -6.38 -6.27
CA ARG A 213 -17.74 -6.47 -4.91
C ARG A 213 -17.73 -7.89 -4.34
N ALA A 214 -16.69 -8.66 -4.62
CA ALA A 214 -16.57 -10.00 -4.05
C ALA A 214 -16.41 -9.95 -2.53
N THR A 215 -17.06 -10.88 -1.84
CA THR A 215 -16.93 -11.08 -0.39
C THR A 215 -16.43 -12.48 -0.04
N HIS A 216 -16.22 -13.33 -1.05
CA HIS A 216 -15.70 -14.68 -0.88
C HIS A 216 -14.71 -14.99 -2.01
N TYR A 217 -13.77 -15.88 -1.74
CA TYR A 217 -12.93 -16.48 -2.76
C TYR A 217 -12.46 -17.85 -2.31
N HIS A 218 -12.00 -18.66 -3.27
CA HIS A 218 -11.22 -19.84 -3.00
C HIS A 218 -10.12 -19.99 -4.05
N THR A 219 -9.12 -20.82 -3.76
CA THR A 219 -8.09 -21.14 -4.75
C THR A 219 -8.64 -22.10 -5.79
N THR A 220 -8.05 -22.11 -6.99
CA THR A 220 -8.40 -23.07 -8.05
C THR A 220 -8.06 -24.52 -7.72
N ALA A 221 -7.40 -24.78 -6.59
CA ALA A 221 -7.01 -26.11 -6.15
C ALA A 221 -8.11 -26.83 -5.35
N VAL A 222 -9.18 -26.13 -4.97
CA VAL A 222 -10.30 -26.67 -4.18
C VAL A 222 -11.64 -26.24 -4.78
N ASP A 223 -12.68 -27.03 -4.54
CA ASP A 223 -14.07 -26.74 -4.93
C ASP A 223 -15.01 -26.86 -3.72
N PRO A 224 -15.22 -25.76 -2.97
CA PRO A 224 -15.96 -25.82 -1.72
C PRO A 224 -17.48 -25.68 -1.94
N HIS A 225 -18.27 -26.57 -1.33
CA HIS A 225 -19.74 -26.63 -1.46
C HIS A 225 -20.51 -25.31 -1.27
N TRP A 226 -19.97 -24.35 -0.52
CA TRP A 226 -20.63 -23.06 -0.30
C TRP A 226 -20.66 -22.19 -1.57
N ASN A 227 -19.75 -22.42 -2.53
CA ASN A 227 -19.68 -21.63 -3.76
C ASN A 227 -20.91 -21.82 -4.66
N ASP A 228 -21.60 -22.96 -4.52
CA ASP A 228 -22.83 -23.34 -5.22
C ASP A 228 -23.98 -22.36 -5.04
N SER A 229 -23.93 -21.56 -3.98
CA SER A 229 -24.98 -20.59 -3.65
C SER A 229 -24.61 -19.14 -4.02
N LEU A 230 -23.43 -18.93 -4.61
CA LEU A 230 -22.84 -17.62 -4.85
C LEU A 230 -22.68 -17.32 -6.35
N VAL A 231 -22.62 -16.03 -6.68
CA VAL A 231 -22.33 -15.58 -8.05
C VAL A 231 -20.84 -15.44 -8.20
N ARG A 232 -20.26 -16.22 -9.12
CA ARG A 232 -18.87 -16.07 -9.54
C ARG A 232 -18.69 -14.72 -10.24
N THR A 233 -17.68 -13.97 -9.84
CA THR A 233 -17.46 -12.59 -10.31
C THR A 233 -16.26 -12.48 -11.24
N ARG A 234 -15.14 -13.07 -10.85
CA ARG A 234 -13.87 -13.02 -11.58
C ARG A 234 -12.95 -14.15 -11.12
N ARG A 235 -11.98 -14.48 -11.97
CA ARG A 235 -10.78 -15.22 -11.58
C ARG A 235 -9.58 -14.28 -11.73
N ILE A 236 -8.79 -14.14 -10.66
CA ILE A 236 -7.56 -13.33 -10.66
C ILE A 236 -6.46 -14.22 -10.10
N GLY A 237 -5.44 -14.49 -10.93
CA GLY A 237 -4.38 -15.42 -10.59
C GLY A 237 -4.92 -16.80 -10.22
N THR A 238 -4.56 -17.30 -9.04
CA THR A 238 -5.01 -18.61 -8.53
C THR A 238 -6.33 -18.55 -7.78
N HIS A 239 -6.97 -17.39 -7.66
CA HIS A 239 -8.19 -17.20 -6.90
C HIS A 239 -9.43 -17.01 -7.78
N ILE A 240 -10.53 -17.64 -7.39
CA ILE A 240 -11.86 -17.43 -7.95
C ILE A 240 -12.69 -16.68 -6.92
N PHE A 241 -13.27 -15.54 -7.33
CA PHE A 241 -13.97 -14.60 -6.46
C PHE A 241 -15.48 -14.68 -6.64
N TYR A 242 -16.22 -14.48 -5.56
CA TYR A 242 -17.66 -14.62 -5.50
C TYR A 242 -18.31 -13.53 -4.64
N ARG A 243 -19.59 -13.27 -4.92
CA ARG A 243 -20.44 -12.41 -4.08
C ARG A 243 -21.80 -13.07 -3.85
N ASN A 244 -22.51 -12.54 -2.87
CA ASN A 244 -23.91 -12.90 -2.67
C ASN A 244 -24.74 -12.51 -3.93
N PRO A 245 -25.63 -13.39 -4.39
CA PRO A 245 -26.58 -13.05 -5.44
C PRO A 245 -27.55 -11.96 -4.94
N THR A 246 -27.87 -11.02 -5.82
CA THR A 246 -28.96 -10.07 -5.58
C THR A 246 -30.31 -10.79 -5.58
N ARG A 247 -31.35 -10.16 -5.03
CA ARG A 247 -32.72 -10.71 -5.08
C ARG A 247 -33.15 -11.04 -6.52
N ARG A 248 -32.81 -10.18 -7.49
CA ARG A 248 -33.13 -10.39 -8.91
C ARG A 248 -32.40 -11.60 -9.48
N GLU A 249 -31.11 -11.75 -9.20
CA GLU A 249 -30.31 -12.88 -9.68
C GLU A 249 -30.76 -14.22 -9.08
N ARG A 250 -31.14 -14.23 -7.80
CA ARG A 250 -31.76 -15.42 -7.17
C ARG A 250 -33.06 -15.81 -7.89
N LEU A 251 -33.93 -14.84 -8.18
CA LEU A 251 -35.19 -15.08 -8.87
C LEU A 251 -35.01 -15.52 -10.33
N ALA A 252 -33.93 -15.08 -10.98
CA ALA A 252 -33.60 -15.42 -12.36
C ALA A 252 -32.79 -16.73 -12.48
N GLY A 253 -32.44 -17.41 -11.38
CA GLY A 253 -31.68 -18.66 -11.41
C GLY A 253 -30.21 -18.50 -11.80
N VAL A 254 -29.63 -17.30 -11.73
CA VAL A 254 -28.23 -17.04 -12.19
C VAL A 254 -27.19 -17.87 -11.43
N VAL A 255 -27.50 -18.29 -10.20
CA VAL A 255 -26.60 -19.08 -9.35
C VAL A 255 -26.42 -20.52 -9.87
N THR A 256 -27.35 -21.04 -10.67
CA THR A 256 -27.29 -22.43 -11.16
C THR A 256 -26.46 -22.61 -12.43
N ASP A 257 -26.06 -21.52 -13.10
CA ASP A 257 -25.32 -21.56 -14.36
C ASP A 257 -23.83 -21.26 -14.11
N ARG A 258 -23.02 -22.32 -13.95
CA ARG A 258 -21.63 -22.23 -13.48
C ARG A 258 -20.63 -21.71 -14.53
N ASP A 259 -21.06 -21.62 -15.80
CA ASP A 259 -20.19 -21.40 -16.96
C ASP A 259 -20.40 -20.07 -17.71
N ALA A 260 -21.20 -19.14 -17.16
CA ALA A 260 -21.44 -17.82 -17.75
C ALA A 260 -20.31 -16.79 -17.49
#